data_AF-A0A922XPZ9-F1
#
_entry.id   AF-A0A922XPZ9-F1
#
_cell.length_a   1.000
_cell.length_b   1.000
_cell.length_c   1.000
_cell.angle_alpha   90.00
_cell.angle_beta   90.00
_cell.angle_gamma   90.00
#
_symmetry.space_group_name_H-M   'P 1'
#
loop_
_entity.id
_entity.type
_entity.pdbx_description
1 polymer ?
#
loop_
_entity_poly.entity_id
_entity_poly.type
_entity_poly.pdbx_seq_one_letter_code
_entity_poly.pdbx_strand_id
1 'polypeptide(L)'
;MTKRALKAYAAFLCTGLLIYLSAWGIVQAGWITQLPSFTIPILVFFFGITSLIYKYITRFSTYGAATEIQFYLGSIVLKLLMGCGFLWAMSMVDRPNVNANAVLFLVSYILYTAVEIAQLMVVKKA
;
A
#
# COMPACT_ATOMS: atom_id res chain seq x y z
N MET A 1 -19.31 -7.24 8.80
CA MET A 1 -18.32 -7.07 7.72
C MET A 1 -18.72 -7.98 6.56
N THR A 2 -18.88 -7.48 5.34
CA THR A 2 -19.27 -8.33 4.20
C THR A 2 -18.13 -9.29 3.85
N LYS A 3 -18.45 -10.51 3.38
CA LYS A 3 -17.43 -11.50 2.95
C LYS A 3 -16.44 -10.92 1.93
N ARG A 4 -16.87 -9.93 1.14
CA ARG A 4 -16.05 -9.21 0.15
C ARG A 4 -15.00 -8.31 0.80
N ALA A 5 -15.39 -7.52 1.79
CA ALA A 5 -14.45 -6.67 2.52
C ALA A 5 -13.37 -7.49 3.22
N LEU A 6 -13.74 -8.64 3.80
CA LEU A 6 -12.78 -9.58 4.39
C LEU A 6 -11.74 -10.08 3.37
N LYS A 7 -12.18 -10.44 2.15
CA LYS A 7 -11.26 -10.87 1.08
C LYS A 7 -10.29 -9.76 0.67
N ALA A 8 -10.75 -8.52 0.56
CA ALA A 8 -9.89 -7.39 0.21
C ALA A 8 -8.85 -7.10 1.31
N TYR A 9 -9.28 -7.05 2.58
CA TYR A 9 -8.36 -6.84 3.70
C TYR A 9 -7.35 -7.99 3.85
N ALA A 10 -7.79 -9.23 3.63
CA ALA A 10 -6.89 -10.39 3.60
C ALA A 10 -5.86 -10.25 2.47
N ALA A 11 -6.28 -9.82 1.26
CA ALA A 11 -5.34 -9.60 0.15
C ALA A 11 -4.30 -8.52 0.48
N PHE A 12 -4.71 -7.40 1.09
CA PHE A 12 -3.78 -6.35 1.53
C PHE A 12 -2.80 -6.87 2.58
N LEU A 13 -3.29 -7.63 3.56
CA LEU A 13 -2.45 -8.22 4.61
C LEU A 13 -1.47 -9.26 4.04
N CYS A 14 -1.93 -10.15 3.14
CA CYS A 14 -1.08 -11.09 2.42
C CYS A 14 -0.01 -10.38 1.58
N THR A 15 -0.36 -9.25 0.96
CA THR A 15 0.60 -8.43 0.19
C THR A 15 1.70 -7.88 1.09
N GLY A 16 1.34 -7.33 2.26
CA GLY A 16 2.31 -6.85 3.24
C GLY A 16 3.21 -7.97 3.77
N LEU A 17 2.64 -9.14 4.09
CA LEU A 17 3.40 -10.32 4.51
C LEU A 17 4.34 -10.81 3.42
N LEU A 18 3.90 -10.85 2.15
CA LEU A 18 4.72 -11.29 1.04
C LEU A 18 5.91 -10.36 0.83
N ILE A 19 5.71 -9.04 0.92
CA ILE A 19 6.80 -8.06 0.86
C ILE A 19 7.79 -8.28 2.01
N TYR A 20 7.28 -8.44 3.24
CA TYR A 20 8.13 -8.65 4.41
C TYR A 20 8.97 -9.93 4.31
N LEU A 21 8.32 -11.06 3.97
CA LEU A 21 8.99 -12.35 3.83
C LEU A 21 10.00 -12.34 2.68
N SER A 22 9.69 -11.65 1.57
CA SER A 22 10.62 -11.49 0.45
C SER A 22 11.85 -10.69 0.86
N ALA A 23 11.65 -9.55 1.54
CA ALA A 23 12.74 -8.74 2.04
C ALA A 23 13.61 -9.50 3.05
N TRP A 24 12.98 -10.28 3.94
CA TRP A 24 13.70 -11.12 4.90
C TRP A 24 14.48 -12.24 4.22
N GLY A 25 13.89 -12.92 3.22
CA GLY A 25 14.57 -13.95 2.44
C GLY A 25 15.78 -13.42 1.69
N ILE A 26 15.71 -12.19 1.15
CA ILE A 26 16.85 -11.52 0.49
C ILE A 26 17.99 -11.26 1.49
N VAL A 27 17.67 -10.89 2.73
CA VAL A 27 18.67 -10.73 3.80
C VAL A 27 19.31 -12.06 4.16
N GLN A 28 18.53 -13.13 4.32
CA GLN A 28 19.06 -14.47 4.60
C GLN A 28 19.94 -15.01 3.47
N ALA A 29 19.65 -14.63 2.22
CA ALA A 29 20.48 -14.97 1.07
C ALA A 29 21.81 -14.19 1.02
N GLY A 30 22.02 -13.21 1.91
CA GLY A 30 23.23 -12.40 1.96
C GLY A 30 23.31 -11.30 0.90
N TRP A 31 22.21 -11.04 0.17
CA TRP A 31 22.17 -9.99 -0.86
C TRP A 31 22.09 -8.59 -0.25
N ILE A 32 21.50 -8.50 0.95
CA ILE A 32 21.42 -7.27 1.74
C ILE A 32 21.80 -7.62 3.18
N THR A 33 22.55 -6.74 3.85
CA THR A 33 23.06 -6.97 5.20
C THR A 33 22.00 -6.84 6.30
N GLN A 34 20.99 -6.00 6.09
CA GLN A 34 19.93 -5.78 7.06
C GLN A 34 18.64 -5.32 6.39
N LEU A 35 17.50 -5.58 7.03
CA LEU A 35 16.21 -5.05 6.60
C LEU A 35 16.20 -3.52 6.72
N PRO A 36 15.53 -2.81 5.80
CA PRO A 36 15.30 -1.37 5.94
C PRO A 36 14.60 -1.08 7.28
N SER A 37 15.10 -0.10 8.02
CA SER A 37 14.64 0.26 9.36
C SER A 37 13.15 0.62 9.42
N PHE A 38 12.61 1.20 8.36
CA PHE A 38 11.21 1.60 8.26
C PHE A 38 10.32 0.53 7.60
N THR A 39 10.78 -0.72 7.48
CA THR A 39 10.00 -1.80 6.85
C THR A 39 8.60 -1.92 7.45
N ILE A 40 8.49 -2.08 8.77
CA ILE A 40 7.18 -2.22 9.43
C ILE A 40 6.34 -0.93 9.30
N PRO A 41 6.87 0.28 9.61
CA PRO A 41 6.14 1.52 9.37
C PRO A 41 5.60 1.69 7.94
N ILE A 42 6.39 1.37 6.92
CA ILE A 42 5.98 1.46 5.50
C ILE A 42 4.83 0.50 5.22
N LEU A 43 4.94 -0.76 5.67
CA LEU A 43 3.88 -1.76 5.44
C LEU A 43 2.59 -1.39 6.16
N VAL A 44 2.67 -0.90 7.39
CA VAL A 44 1.50 -0.45 8.16
C VAL A 44 0.87 0.79 7.51
N PHE A 45 1.69 1.75 7.05
CA PHE A 45 1.23 2.93 6.32
C PHE A 45 0.43 2.53 5.07
N PHE A 46 0.98 1.64 4.24
CA PHE A 46 0.29 1.19 3.04
C PHE A 46 -0.94 0.35 3.34
N PHE A 47 -0.87 -0.56 4.32
CA PHE A 47 -2.05 -1.32 4.73
C PHE A 47 -3.18 -0.40 5.20
N GLY A 48 -2.86 0.59 6.04
CA GLY A 48 -3.82 1.55 6.56
C GLY A 48 -4.45 2.42 5.48
N ILE A 49 -3.64 3.04 4.61
CA ILE A 49 -4.15 3.94 3.57
C ILE A 49 -4.97 3.17 2.52
N THR A 50 -4.50 2.00 2.08
CA THR A 50 -5.21 1.18 1.07
C THR A 50 -6.54 0.65 1.65
N SER A 51 -6.56 0.26 2.93
CA SER A 51 -7.79 -0.14 3.63
C SER A 51 -8.79 1.00 3.76
N LEU A 52 -8.30 2.22 4.02
CA LEU A 52 -9.12 3.42 4.10
C LEU A 52 -9.73 3.76 2.73
N ILE A 53 -8.92 3.76 1.68
CA ILE A 53 -9.34 4.00 0.29
C ILE A 53 -10.41 3.01 -0.11
N TYR A 54 -10.18 1.71 0.09
CA TYR A 54 -11.15 0.66 -0.22
C TYR A 54 -12.48 0.86 0.52
N LYS A 55 -12.44 1.23 1.81
CA LYS A 55 -13.64 1.53 2.60
C LYS A 55 -14.44 2.70 2.01
N TYR A 56 -13.78 3.76 1.57
CA TYR A 56 -14.48 4.92 0.98
C TYR A 56 -15.01 4.62 -0.42
N ILE A 57 -14.23 3.95 -1.28
CA ILE A 57 -14.67 3.64 -2.64
C ILE A 57 -15.89 2.73 -2.64
N THR A 58 -15.89 1.67 -1.82
CA THR A 58 -17.05 0.79 -1.71
C THR A 58 -18.31 1.52 -1.23
N ARG A 59 -18.16 2.55 -0.39
CA ARG A 59 -19.27 3.40 0.05
C ARG A 59 -19.78 4.34 -1.06
N PHE A 60 -18.90 4.83 -1.93
CA PHE A 60 -19.26 5.77 -3.00
C PHE A 60 -19.60 5.12 -4.35
N SER A 61 -19.36 3.81 -4.51
CA SER A 61 -19.72 3.07 -5.75
C SER A 61 -21.23 3.10 -6.06
N THR A 62 -22.07 3.41 -5.07
CA THR A 62 -23.53 3.56 -5.22
C THR A 62 -23.94 4.81 -6.01
N TYR A 63 -23.04 5.78 -6.22
CA TYR A 63 -23.33 7.05 -6.91
C TYR A 63 -22.93 7.04 -8.41
N GLY A 64 -22.65 5.86 -8.97
CA GLY A 64 -22.32 5.68 -10.38
C GLY A 64 -20.82 5.67 -10.69
N ALA A 65 -20.47 5.07 -11.83
CA ALA A 65 -19.08 4.77 -12.20
C ALA A 65 -18.19 6.01 -12.38
N ALA A 66 -18.73 7.13 -12.85
CA ALA A 66 -17.98 8.37 -13.01
C ALA A 66 -17.51 8.93 -11.66
N THR A 67 -18.42 8.96 -10.67
CA THR A 67 -18.15 9.39 -9.30
C THR A 67 -17.11 8.50 -8.63
N GLU A 68 -17.22 7.18 -8.82
CA GLU A 68 -16.25 6.20 -8.30
C GLU A 68 -14.82 6.46 -8.82
N ILE A 69 -14.67 6.69 -10.13
CA ILE A 69 -13.36 6.98 -10.75
C ILE A 69 -12.78 8.30 -10.22
N GLN A 70 -13.60 9.33 -10.07
CA GLN A 70 -13.15 10.62 -9.53
C GLN A 70 -12.66 10.49 -8.08
N PHE A 71 -13.39 9.77 -7.23
CA PHE A 71 -12.95 9.50 -5.86
C PHE A 71 -11.68 8.66 -5.83
N TYR A 72 -11.57 7.67 -6.71
CA TYR A 72 -10.36 6.86 -6.82
C TYR A 72 -9.14 7.71 -7.18
N LEU A 73 -9.24 8.52 -8.24
CA LEU A 73 -8.16 9.42 -8.66
C LEU A 73 -7.78 10.41 -7.56
N GLY A 74 -8.77 11.00 -6.89
CA GLY A 74 -8.54 11.88 -5.75
C GLY A 74 -7.80 11.16 -4.59
N SER A 75 -8.16 9.90 -4.34
CA SER A 75 -7.50 9.09 -3.31
C SER A 75 -6.05 8.75 -3.67
N ILE A 76 -5.73 8.54 -4.94
CA ILE A 76 -4.36 8.33 -5.41
C ILE A 76 -3.51 9.59 -5.22
N VAL A 77 -4.06 10.77 -5.57
CA VAL A 77 -3.38 12.04 -5.33
C VAL A 77 -3.12 12.24 -3.84
N LEU A 78 -4.11 11.98 -2.98
CA LEU A 78 -3.94 12.07 -1.53
C LEU A 78 -2.88 11.09 -1.02
N LYS A 79 -2.89 9.84 -1.51
CA LYS A 79 -1.91 8.80 -1.16
C LYS A 79 -0.49 9.20 -1.57
N LEU A 80 -0.32 9.84 -2.72
CA LEU A 80 0.97 10.40 -3.16
C LEU A 80 1.43 11.54 -2.26
N LEU A 81 0.55 12.50 -1.93
CA LEU A 81 0.90 13.61 -1.03
C LEU A 81 1.30 13.11 0.37
N MET A 82 0.52 12.19 0.93
CA MET A 82 0.85 11.55 2.21
C MET A 82 2.15 10.74 2.12
N GLY A 83 2.38 10.07 0.99
CA GLY A 83 3.60 9.31 0.72
C GLY A 83 4.84 10.19 0.65
N CYS A 84 4.77 11.34 -0.04
CA CYS A 84 5.84 12.32 -0.08
C CYS A 84 6.15 12.88 1.32
N GLY A 85 5.11 13.21 2.09
CA GLY A 85 5.28 13.65 3.48
C GLY A 85 5.93 12.59 4.37
N PHE A 86 5.53 11.32 4.20
CA PHE A 86 6.10 10.19 4.93
C PHE A 86 7.58 9.97 4.58
N LEU A 87 7.92 9.97 3.29
CA LEU A 87 9.31 9.85 2.82
C LEU A 87 10.17 11.01 3.33
N TRP A 88 9.64 12.23 3.31
CA TRP A 88 10.35 13.40 3.83
C TRP A 88 10.62 13.26 5.34
N ALA A 89 9.60 12.93 6.15
CA ALA A 89 9.77 12.71 7.58
C ALA A 89 10.80 11.60 7.87
N MET A 90 10.72 10.48 7.15
CA MET A 90 11.67 9.38 7.25
C MET A 90 13.11 9.80 6.93
N SER A 91 13.29 10.65 5.91
CA SER A 91 14.61 11.15 5.52
C SER A 91 15.27 12.03 6.58
N MET A 92 14.49 12.63 7.48
CA MET A 92 15.02 13.40 8.60
C MET A 92 15.44 12.52 9.78
N VAL A 93 14.80 11.36 9.97
CA VAL A 93 15.04 10.46 11.10
C VAL A 93 16.18 9.49 10.83
N ASP A 94 16.24 8.89 9.64
CA ASP A 94 17.22 7.84 9.32
C ASP A 94 17.89 8.09 7.98
N ARG A 95 18.79 9.08 7.96
CA ARG A 95 19.59 9.46 6.79
C ARG A 95 20.41 8.32 6.18
N PRO A 96 21.10 7.46 6.97
CA PRO A 96 21.91 6.38 6.42
C PRO A 96 21.13 5.36 5.59
N ASN A 97 19.87 5.06 5.95
CA ASN A 97 19.06 4.05 5.27
C ASN A 97 18.02 4.62 4.28
N VAL A 98 18.09 5.92 3.95
CA VAL A 98 17.09 6.59 3.09
C VAL A 98 16.85 5.86 1.78
N ASN A 99 17.92 5.46 1.10
CA ASN A 99 17.79 4.82 -0.22
C ASN A 99 17.08 3.46 -0.12
N ALA A 100 17.46 2.63 0.85
CA ALA A 100 16.85 1.31 1.06
C ALA A 100 15.37 1.45 1.44
N ASN A 101 15.05 2.40 2.33
CA ASN A 101 13.69 2.68 2.72
C ASN A 101 12.84 3.27 1.56
N ALA A 102 13.42 4.13 0.72
CA ALA A 102 12.74 4.70 -0.45
C ALA A 102 12.43 3.63 -1.52
N VAL A 103 13.36 2.70 -1.76
CA VAL A 103 13.12 1.55 -2.66
C VAL A 103 12.01 0.68 -2.11
N LEU A 104 12.04 0.32 -0.83
CA LEU A 104 10.98 -0.47 -0.21
C LEU A 104 9.62 0.25 -0.26
N PHE A 105 9.61 1.56 -0.03
CA PHE A 105 8.41 2.39 -0.15
C PHE A 105 7.84 2.34 -1.56
N LEU A 106 8.68 2.51 -2.58
CA LEU A 106 8.25 2.47 -3.99
C LEU A 106 7.71 1.09 -4.39
N VAL A 107 8.40 0.01 -4.02
CA VAL A 107 7.95 -1.36 -4.29
C VAL A 107 6.61 -1.63 -3.60
N SER A 108 6.49 -1.24 -2.33
CA SER A 108 5.25 -1.38 -1.57
C SER A 108 4.12 -0.57 -2.20
N TYR A 109 4.38 0.68 -2.60
CA TYR A 109 3.43 1.54 -3.30
C TYR A 109 2.87 0.85 -4.55
N ILE A 110 3.75 0.32 -5.41
CA ILE A 110 3.35 -0.34 -6.66
C ILE A 110 2.49 -1.58 -6.36
N LEU A 111 2.93 -2.45 -5.46
CA LEU A 111 2.24 -3.71 -5.16
C LEU A 111 0.87 -3.46 -4.51
N TYR A 112 0.79 -2.57 -3.52
CA TYR A 112 -0.50 -2.22 -2.90
C TYR A 112 -1.44 -1.55 -3.90
N THR A 113 -0.93 -0.69 -4.78
CA THR A 113 -1.76 -0.04 -5.82
C THR A 113 -2.25 -1.07 -6.85
N ALA A 114 -1.42 -2.03 -7.26
CA ALA A 114 -1.84 -3.10 -8.16
C ALA A 114 -2.96 -3.95 -7.55
N VAL A 115 -2.83 -4.32 -6.27
CA VAL A 115 -3.88 -5.08 -5.55
C VAL A 115 -5.14 -4.26 -5.38
N GLU A 116 -5.04 -2.97 -5.08
CA GLU A 116 -6.17 -2.04 -4.99
C GLU A 116 -6.94 -1.98 -6.32
N ILE A 117 -6.24 -1.78 -7.45
CA ILE A 117 -6.84 -1.80 -8.79
C ILE A 117 -7.51 -3.15 -9.09
N ALA A 118 -6.86 -4.27 -8.75
CA ALA A 118 -7.43 -5.60 -8.95
C ALA A 118 -8.72 -5.79 -8.16
N GLN A 119 -8.78 -5.31 -6.91
CA GLN A 119 -10.00 -5.35 -6.11
C GLN A 119 -11.12 -4.50 -6.74
N LEU A 120 -10.82 -3.31 -7.28
CA LEU A 120 -11.80 -2.48 -7.99
C LEU A 120 -12.34 -3.14 -9.26
N MET A 121 -11.48 -3.82 -10.01
CA MET A 121 -11.93 -4.57 -11.21
C MET A 121 -12.84 -5.75 -10.84
N VAL A 122 -12.54 -6.45 -9.75
CA VAL A 122 -13.43 -7.49 -9.20
C VAL A 122 -14.73 -6.87 -8.64
N VAL A 123 -14.69 -5.62 -8.18
CA VAL A 123 -15.89 -4.88 -7.77
C VAL A 123 -16.89 -4.74 -8.92
N LYS A 124 -16.41 -4.33 -10.09
CA LYS A 124 -17.22 -3.98 -11.27
C LYS A 124 -17.87 -5.16 -12.00
N LYS A 125 -17.35 -6.39 -11.86
CA LYS A 125 -17.85 -7.58 -12.56
C LYS A 125 -19.00 -8.31 -11.85
N ALA A 126 -19.32 -7.95 -10.62
CA ALA A 126 -20.36 -8.61 -9.82
C ALA A 126 -21.49 -7.62 -9.50
#